data_AF-A0A2T5C795-F1
#
_entry.id   AF-A0A2T5C795-F1
#
_cell.length_a   1.000
_cell.length_b   1.000
_cell.length_c   1.000
_cell.angle_alpha   90.00
_cell.angle_beta   90.00
_cell.angle_gamma   90.00
#
_symmetry.space_group_name_H-M   'P 1'
#
loop_
_entity.id
_entity.type
_entity.pdbx_description
1 polymer ?
#
loop_
_entity_poly.entity_id
_entity_poly.type
_entity_poly.pdbx_seq_one_letter_code
_entity_poly.pdbx_strand_id
1 'polypeptide(L)'
;MNNRYSWAGEGYSGEVINPLYTAVTTEDIDYINLLIKLGADPNILDADYNGNNHIYASYFTIGAPLIEAVSIGNMEIVKLLIKAGANVNFSTRKSYYIETENNKYGEYFVMWETPLTVAIRNNDKALVELLIKNGAKKVVHGDLVKNYKFEKPI
;
A
#
# COMPACT_ATOMS: atom_id res chain seq x y z
N MET A 1 -5.16 -1.61 -28.85
CA MET A 1 -5.56 -0.84 -27.65
C MET A 1 -4.43 -1.04 -26.65
N ASN A 2 -3.46 -0.12 -26.65
CA ASN A 2 -2.13 -0.31 -26.07
C ASN A 2 -2.08 0.22 -24.64
N ASN A 3 -1.96 -0.69 -23.67
CA ASN A 3 -1.42 -0.39 -22.33
C ASN A 3 0.08 -0.13 -22.45
N ARG A 4 0.45 1.12 -22.74
CA ARG A 4 1.80 1.60 -22.50
C ARG A 4 1.68 2.88 -21.69
N TYR A 5 1.99 2.79 -20.40
CA TYR A 5 2.27 3.96 -19.57
C TYR A 5 3.49 4.66 -20.16
N SER A 6 3.27 5.65 -21.03
CA SER A 6 4.30 6.56 -21.51
C SER A 6 4.30 7.80 -20.62
N TRP A 7 5.05 7.74 -19.53
CA TRP A 7 5.32 8.89 -18.67
C TRP A 7 6.83 8.94 -18.41
N ALA A 8 7.60 9.16 -19.49
CA ALA A 8 9.05 9.39 -19.37
C ALA A 8 9.48 10.30 -20.51
N GLY A 9 9.12 11.56 -20.38
CA GLY A 9 9.47 12.62 -21.30
C GLY A 9 8.82 13.89 -20.79
N GLU A 10 9.63 14.83 -20.32
CA GLU A 10 9.26 16.11 -19.70
C GLU A 10 9.08 16.03 -18.17
N GLY A 11 9.94 16.75 -17.46
CA GLY A 11 10.17 16.66 -16.02
C GLY A 11 8.99 17.09 -15.16
N TYR A 12 8.00 16.21 -14.98
CA TYR A 12 7.07 16.30 -13.87
C TYR A 12 7.74 15.78 -12.59
N SER A 13 8.07 16.67 -11.67
CA SER A 13 8.11 16.33 -10.24
C SER A 13 6.70 16.29 -9.65
N GLY A 14 5.72 15.81 -10.43
CA GLY A 14 4.32 15.84 -10.06
C GLY A 14 4.03 14.66 -9.15
N GLU A 15 3.71 14.95 -7.89
CA GLU A 15 2.98 14.02 -7.03
C GLU A 15 1.87 13.39 -7.87
N VAL A 16 1.82 12.07 -7.95
CA VAL A 16 0.68 11.38 -8.56
C VAL A 16 -0.47 11.52 -7.57
N ILE A 17 -1.14 12.67 -7.56
CA ILE A 17 -2.26 12.93 -6.67
C ILE A 17 -3.37 11.95 -7.03
N ASN A 18 -3.53 10.93 -6.18
CA ASN A 18 -4.58 9.93 -6.31
C ASN A 18 -5.84 10.40 -5.55
N PRO A 19 -6.88 10.90 -6.25
CA PRO A 19 -8.01 11.55 -5.59
C PRO A 19 -8.79 10.60 -4.69
N LEU A 20 -8.87 9.31 -5.05
CA LEU A 20 -9.55 8.30 -4.23
C LEU A 20 -8.78 8.03 -2.95
N TYR A 21 -7.45 7.94 -3.03
CA TYR A 21 -6.61 7.83 -1.84
C TYR A 21 -6.76 9.05 -0.94
N THR A 22 -6.70 10.27 -1.50
CA THR A 22 -6.90 11.50 -0.73
C THR A 22 -8.26 11.50 -0.02
N ALA A 23 -9.34 11.17 -0.72
CA ALA A 23 -10.67 11.09 -0.13
C ALA A 23 -10.75 10.05 1.00
N VAL A 24 -10.05 8.92 0.87
CA VAL A 24 -9.91 7.92 1.95
C VAL A 24 -9.14 8.49 3.15
N THR A 25 -8.01 9.16 2.93
CA THR A 25 -7.21 9.76 4.01
C THR A 25 -7.95 10.86 4.76
N THR A 26 -8.83 11.60 4.09
CA THR A 26 -9.67 12.62 4.71
C THR A 26 -11.01 12.06 5.21
N GLU A 27 -11.22 10.74 5.12
CA GLU A 27 -12.46 10.04 5.48
C GLU A 27 -13.75 10.61 4.83
N ASP A 28 -13.62 11.20 3.64
CA ASP A 28 -14.71 11.87 2.96
C ASP A 28 -15.56 10.87 2.15
N ILE A 29 -16.59 10.32 2.81
CA ILE A 29 -17.49 9.30 2.26
C ILE A 29 -18.18 9.77 0.98
N ASP A 30 -18.54 11.05 0.88
CA ASP A 30 -19.25 11.58 -0.28
C ASP A 30 -18.33 11.60 -1.51
N TYR A 31 -17.08 12.07 -1.36
CA TYR A 31 -16.10 12.01 -2.43
C TYR A 31 -15.67 10.57 -2.77
N ILE A 32 -15.53 9.68 -1.78
CA ILE A 32 -15.24 8.26 -2.03
C ILE A 32 -16.32 7.65 -2.93
N ASN A 33 -17.60 7.85 -2.58
CA ASN A 33 -18.72 7.34 -3.37
C ASN A 33 -18.77 7.97 -4.77
N LEU A 34 -18.55 9.28 -4.88
CA LEU A 34 -18.53 9.97 -6.16
C LEU A 34 -17.42 9.43 -7.07
N LEU A 35 -16.20 9.28 -6.56
CA LEU A 35 -15.05 8.81 -7.32
C LEU A 35 -15.21 7.35 -7.76
N ILE A 36 -15.70 6.47 -6.88
CA ILE A 36 -16.04 5.08 -7.24
C ILE A 36 -17.10 5.05 -8.35
N LYS A 37 -18.15 5.89 -8.25
CA LYS A 37 -19.20 5.99 -9.27
C LYS A 37 -18.66 6.47 -10.62
N LEU A 38 -17.64 7.32 -10.61
CA LEU A 38 -16.94 7.80 -11.81
C LEU A 38 -15.91 6.80 -12.36
N GLY A 39 -15.75 5.63 -11.73
CA GLY A 39 -14.86 4.57 -12.19
C GLY A 39 -13.42 4.71 -11.70
N ALA A 40 -13.18 5.42 -10.60
CA ALA A 40 -11.87 5.43 -9.94
C ALA A 40 -11.46 3.99 -9.57
N ASP A 41 -10.23 3.60 -9.93
CA ASP A 41 -9.70 2.27 -9.62
C ASP A 41 -9.37 2.18 -8.13
N PRO A 42 -10.00 1.29 -7.33
CA PRO A 42 -9.69 1.17 -5.91
C PRO A 42 -8.35 0.48 -5.62
N ASN A 43 -7.66 -0.02 -6.65
CA ASN A 43 -6.37 -0.71 -6.55
C ASN A 43 -5.19 0.16 -6.96
N ILE A 44 -5.42 1.43 -7.26
CA ILE A 44 -4.35 2.32 -7.69
C ILE A 44 -3.30 2.46 -6.60
N LEU A 45 -2.05 2.25 -6.98
CA LEU A 45 -0.90 2.53 -6.14
C LEU A 45 -0.45 3.95 -6.42
N ASP A 46 -0.36 4.76 -5.38
CA ASP A 46 0.43 5.98 -5.46
C ASP A 46 1.90 5.60 -5.17
N ALA A 47 2.80 6.23 -5.91
CA ALA A 47 4.23 6.03 -5.80
C ALA A 47 4.83 7.41 -5.85
N ASP A 48 5.41 7.82 -4.73
CA ASP A 48 6.19 9.04 -4.70
C ASP A 48 7.45 8.83 -5.56
N TYR A 49 7.38 9.29 -6.82
CA TYR A 49 8.49 9.26 -7.75
C TYR A 49 9.34 10.52 -7.54
N ASN A 50 10.14 10.48 -6.48
CA ASN A 50 11.25 11.42 -6.33
C ASN A 50 12.28 11.07 -7.40
N GLY A 51 12.32 11.85 -8.49
CA GLY A 51 13.08 11.61 -9.73
C GLY A 51 14.61 11.48 -9.64
N ASN A 52 15.13 11.07 -8.49
CA ASN A 52 16.53 10.77 -8.25
C ASN A 52 16.78 9.28 -8.51
N ASN A 53 17.29 8.98 -9.70
CA ASN A 53 17.93 7.71 -10.02
C ASN A 53 19.02 7.40 -8.98
N HIS A 54 18.77 6.45 -8.08
CA HIS A 54 19.68 5.42 -7.56
C HIS A 54 19.12 4.86 -6.25
N ILE A 55 18.78 3.56 -6.23
CA ILE A 55 18.57 2.67 -5.06
C ILE A 55 17.57 3.07 -3.95
N TYR A 56 17.02 4.29 -3.95
CA TYR A 56 16.08 4.81 -2.94
C TYR A 56 14.70 5.23 -3.46
N ALA A 57 14.32 4.81 -4.67
CA ALA A 57 12.94 4.96 -5.16
C ALA A 57 11.97 3.91 -4.57
N SER A 58 12.43 3.09 -3.61
CA SER A 58 11.67 2.00 -2.99
C SER A 58 11.00 2.36 -1.65
N TYR A 59 11.01 3.65 -1.26
CA TYR A 59 10.79 4.01 0.15
C TYR A 59 9.37 4.34 0.57
N PHE A 60 8.45 4.57 -0.36
CA PHE A 60 7.09 4.91 0.02
C PHE A 60 6.12 4.42 -1.06
N THR A 61 5.63 3.18 -0.91
CA THR A 61 4.34 2.82 -1.53
C THR A 61 3.27 3.46 -0.65
N ILE A 62 3.06 4.77 -0.82
CA ILE A 62 1.97 5.51 -0.21
C ILE A 62 0.75 5.19 -1.06
N GLY A 63 -0.29 4.61 -0.47
CA GLY A 63 -1.57 4.51 -1.15
C GLY A 63 -1.83 3.18 -1.83
N ALA A 64 -2.25 2.21 -1.02
CA ALA A 64 -3.33 1.33 -1.42
C ALA A 64 -4.58 1.79 -0.63
N PRO A 65 -5.62 2.34 -1.29
CA PRO A 65 -6.80 2.90 -0.61
C PRO A 65 -7.38 1.96 0.45
N LEU A 66 -7.41 0.65 0.18
CA LEU A 66 -7.91 -0.33 1.13
C LEU A 66 -7.01 -0.52 2.36
N ILE A 67 -5.68 -0.51 2.20
CA ILE A 67 -4.75 -0.62 3.34
C ILE A 67 -4.89 0.61 4.23
N GLU A 68 -5.03 1.79 3.64
CA GLU A 68 -5.21 3.04 4.38
C GLU A 68 -6.53 3.05 5.16
N ALA A 69 -7.65 2.68 4.51
CA ALA A 69 -8.94 2.56 5.18
C ALA A 69 -8.90 1.59 6.37
N VAL A 70 -8.16 0.49 6.26
CA VAL A 70 -7.95 -0.47 7.36
C VAL A 70 -7.02 0.10 8.44
N SER A 71 -6.00 0.87 8.06
CA SER A 71 -5.10 1.56 8.99
C SER A 71 -5.84 2.59 9.85
N ILE A 72 -6.72 3.38 9.22
CA ILE A 72 -7.64 4.32 9.87
C ILE A 72 -8.64 3.56 10.77
N GLY A 73 -9.03 2.34 10.38
CA GLY A 73 -10.00 1.53 11.11
C GLY A 73 -11.45 1.85 10.74
N ASN A 74 -11.68 2.64 9.68
CA ASN A 74 -13.02 3.04 9.27
C ASN A 74 -13.72 1.90 8.49
N MET A 75 -14.53 1.14 9.20
CA MET A 75 -15.28 -0.01 8.70
C MET A 75 -16.19 0.33 7.49
N GLU A 76 -16.72 1.54 7.43
CA GLU A 76 -17.60 1.96 6.33
C GLU A 76 -16.79 2.12 5.04
N ILE A 77 -15.66 2.84 5.10
CA ILE A 77 -14.76 3.02 3.96
C ILE A 77 -14.23 1.67 3.47
N VAL A 78 -13.82 0.79 4.39
CA VAL A 78 -13.34 -0.57 4.04
C VAL A 78 -14.40 -1.32 3.23
N LYS A 79 -15.67 -1.29 3.66
CA LYS A 79 -16.78 -1.94 2.93
C LYS A 79 -17.01 -1.32 1.56
N LEU A 80 -16.96 0.01 1.45
CA LEU A 80 -17.13 0.72 0.18
C LEU A 80 -16.06 0.30 -0.84
N LEU A 81 -14.79 0.29 -0.42
CA LEU A 81 -13.67 -0.08 -1.29
C LEU A 81 -13.72 -1.55 -1.70
N ILE A 82 -14.01 -2.48 -0.77
CA ILE A 82 -14.18 -3.90 -1.11
C ILE A 82 -15.32 -4.07 -2.13
N LYS A 83 -16.46 -3.40 -1.93
CA LYS A 83 -17.59 -3.43 -2.87
C LYS A 83 -17.22 -2.87 -4.25
N ALA A 84 -16.32 -1.89 -4.30
CA ALA A 84 -15.79 -1.31 -5.53
C ALA A 84 -14.78 -2.22 -6.26
N GLY A 85 -14.40 -3.36 -5.69
CA GLY A 85 -13.43 -4.29 -6.29
C GLY A 85 -11.99 -4.07 -5.81
N ALA A 86 -11.79 -3.46 -4.64
CA ALA A 86 -10.47 -3.41 -4.01
C ALA A 86 -9.95 -4.83 -3.73
N ASN A 87 -8.70 -5.08 -4.08
CA ASN A 87 -8.02 -6.34 -3.85
C ASN A 87 -7.65 -6.45 -2.37
N VAL A 88 -8.39 -7.29 -1.65
CA VAL A 88 -8.18 -7.58 -0.22
C VAL A 88 -6.83 -8.20 0.13
N ASN A 89 -6.10 -8.71 -0.88
CA ASN A 89 -4.79 -9.33 -0.72
C ASN A 89 -3.66 -8.42 -1.21
N PHE A 90 -3.92 -7.14 -1.48
CA PHE A 90 -2.88 -6.20 -1.86
C PHE A 90 -1.79 -6.14 -0.77
N SER A 91 -0.53 -6.07 -1.19
CA SER A 91 0.59 -5.93 -0.27
C SER A 91 1.47 -4.74 -0.65
N THR A 92 1.76 -3.88 0.31
CA THR A 92 2.72 -2.79 0.16
C THR A 92 3.99 -3.12 0.94
N ARG A 93 5.12 -2.54 0.52
CA ARG A 93 6.39 -2.67 1.19
C ARG A 93 6.67 -1.38 1.94
N LYS A 94 6.79 -1.46 3.27
CA LYS A 94 7.29 -0.37 4.10
C LYS A 94 8.73 -0.66 4.50
N SER A 95 9.59 0.34 4.35
CA SER A 95 10.98 0.28 4.78
C SER A 95 11.17 1.24 5.94
N TYR A 96 11.61 0.73 7.07
CA TYR A 96 11.91 1.50 8.27
C TYR A 96 13.42 1.66 8.34
N TYR A 97 13.89 2.91 8.42
CA TYR A 97 15.27 3.19 8.77
C TYR A 97 15.43 3.00 10.27
N ILE A 98 16.36 2.14 10.68
CA ILE A 98 16.67 1.93 12.09
C ILE A 98 18.07 2.48 12.33
N GLU A 99 18.15 3.60 13.07
CA GLU A 99 19.43 4.08 13.60
C GLU A 99 19.90 3.13 14.69
N THR A 100 21.10 2.57 14.52
CA THR A 100 21.78 1.82 15.58
C THR A 100 23.01 2.60 15.99
N GLU A 101 23.34 2.57 17.28
CA GLU A 101 24.39 3.41 17.88
C GLU A 101 25.79 3.24 17.25
N ASN A 102 26.00 2.21 16.42
CA ASN A 102 27.31 1.82 15.90
C ASN A 102 27.43 1.68 14.37
N ASN A 103 26.42 2.00 13.55
CA ASN A 103 26.48 1.67 12.11
C ASN A 103 26.51 2.89 11.17
N LYS A 104 27.59 2.98 10.37
CA LYS A 104 27.80 3.99 9.31
C LYS A 104 26.84 3.81 8.11
N TYR A 105 26.15 2.67 8.05
CA TYR A 105 25.14 2.33 7.07
C TYR A 105 23.93 1.80 7.85
N GLY A 106 22.90 2.62 8.06
CA GLY A 106 21.73 2.19 8.82
C GLY A 106 21.06 0.97 8.18
N GLU A 107 20.52 0.08 9.00
CA GLU A 107 19.84 -1.12 8.52
C GLU A 107 18.39 -0.77 8.18
N TYR A 108 17.93 -1.25 7.02
CA TYR A 108 16.55 -1.12 6.60
C TYR A 108 15.77 -2.35 7.02
N PHE A 109 14.88 -2.19 8.01
CA PHE A 109 13.88 -3.21 8.29
C PHE A 109 12.73 -3.07 7.30
N VAL A 110 12.45 -4.15 6.57
CA VAL A 110 11.40 -4.18 5.55
C VAL A 110 10.23 -4.98 6.09
N MET A 111 9.05 -4.34 6.14
CA MET A 111 7.79 -5.01 6.45
C MET A 111 6.88 -5.00 5.23
N TRP A 112 6.20 -6.13 4.99
CA TRP A 112 5.11 -6.20 4.04
C TRP A 112 3.80 -5.99 4.78
N GLU A 113 3.02 -4.97 4.38
CA GLU A 113 1.69 -4.73 4.91
C GLU A 113 0.64 -5.21 3.92
N THR A 114 -0.31 -6.01 4.40
CA THR A 114 -1.58 -6.32 3.73
C THR A 114 -2.72 -5.77 4.57
N PRO A 115 -3.94 -5.62 4.01
CA PRO A 115 -5.11 -5.27 4.81
C PRO A 115 -5.24 -6.17 6.06
N LEU A 116 -5.02 -7.48 5.92
CA LEU A 116 -5.14 -8.41 7.05
C LEU A 116 -4.08 -8.17 8.13
N THR A 117 -2.82 -7.93 7.77
CA THR A 117 -1.76 -7.68 8.77
C THR A 117 -1.96 -6.36 9.50
N VAL A 118 -2.48 -5.34 8.82
CA VAL A 118 -2.77 -4.04 9.44
C VAL A 118 -3.93 -4.18 10.43
N ALA A 119 -5.01 -4.88 10.07
CA ALA A 119 -6.12 -5.16 10.98
C ALA A 119 -5.66 -5.93 12.24
N ILE A 120 -4.77 -6.94 12.08
CA ILE A 120 -4.19 -7.69 13.20
C ILE A 120 -3.32 -6.78 14.08
N ARG A 121 -2.46 -5.94 13.48
CA ARG A 121 -1.61 -4.98 14.20
C ARG A 121 -2.43 -4.00 15.03
N ASN A 122 -3.58 -3.57 14.50
CA ASN A 122 -4.52 -2.68 15.18
C ASN A 122 -5.39 -3.41 16.23
N ASN A 123 -5.25 -4.74 16.38
CA ASN A 123 -6.10 -5.58 17.23
C ASN A 123 -7.60 -5.45 16.93
N ASP A 124 -7.95 -5.15 15.67
CA ASP A 124 -9.35 -5.00 15.24
C ASP A 124 -9.89 -6.33 14.73
N LYS A 125 -10.51 -7.09 15.64
CA LYS A 125 -11.13 -8.38 15.33
C LYS A 125 -12.22 -8.28 14.27
N ALA A 126 -13.01 -7.20 14.26
CA ALA A 126 -14.10 -7.03 13.32
C ALA A 126 -13.58 -6.84 11.90
N LEU A 127 -12.51 -6.05 11.73
CA LEU A 127 -11.84 -5.91 10.44
C LEU A 127 -11.17 -7.21 9.99
N VAL A 128 -10.55 -7.95 10.91
CA VAL A 128 -9.98 -9.28 10.61
C VAL A 128 -11.05 -10.22 10.04
N GLU A 129 -12.19 -10.31 10.72
CA GLU A 129 -13.32 -11.14 10.28
C GLU A 129 -13.87 -10.69 8.93
N LEU A 130 -14.05 -9.38 8.73
CA LEU A 130 -14.52 -8.82 7.47
C LEU A 130 -13.58 -9.15 6.31
N LEU A 131 -12.28 -8.96 6.50
CA LEU A 131 -11.27 -9.19 5.46
C LEU A 131 -11.18 -10.68 5.10
N ILE A 132 -11.15 -11.57 6.11
CA ILE A 132 -11.16 -13.02 5.88
C ILE A 132 -12.42 -13.44 5.12
N LYS A 133 -13.59 -12.92 5.52
CA LYS A 133 -14.87 -13.18 4.83
C LYS A 133 -14.84 -12.78 3.35
N ASN A 134 -14.08 -11.74 3.01
CA ASN A 134 -13.93 -11.26 1.64
C ASN A 134 -12.72 -11.85 0.90
N GLY A 135 -12.10 -12.92 1.42
CA GLY A 135 -11.05 -13.67 0.73
C GLY A 135 -9.62 -13.24 1.03
N ALA A 136 -9.39 -12.53 2.15
CA ALA A 136 -8.04 -12.27 2.62
C ALA A 136 -7.33 -13.58 3.00
N LYS A 137 -6.13 -13.79 2.45
CA LYS A 137 -5.30 -14.95 2.74
C LYS A 137 -4.73 -14.84 4.15
N LYS A 138 -4.93 -15.91 4.94
CA LYS A 138 -4.43 -16.00 6.32
C LYS A 138 -2.91 -16.07 6.43
N VAL A 139 -2.24 -16.53 5.37
CA VAL A 139 -0.78 -16.58 5.28
C VAL A 139 -0.32 -15.40 4.44
N VAL A 140 0.57 -14.60 5.00
CA VAL A 140 1.15 -13.43 4.35
C VAL A 140 2.63 -13.71 4.16
N HIS A 141 3.10 -13.69 2.90
CA HIS A 141 4.52 -13.68 2.49
C HIS A 141 5.45 -14.86 2.82
N GLY A 142 5.01 -15.91 3.52
CA GLY A 142 5.86 -17.06 3.89
C GLY A 142 6.54 -17.85 2.74
N ASP A 143 6.05 -17.72 1.50
CA ASP A 143 6.55 -18.49 0.35
C ASP A 143 7.54 -17.74 -0.55
N LEU A 144 7.70 -16.41 -0.42
CA LEU A 144 8.65 -15.64 -1.24
C LEU A 144 10.03 -15.47 -0.58
N VAL A 145 10.12 -15.61 0.75
CA VAL A 145 11.36 -15.42 1.51
C VAL A 145 12.28 -16.65 1.46
N LYS A 146 11.77 -17.85 1.14
CA LYS A 146 12.61 -19.05 0.98
C LYS A 146 13.67 -18.93 -0.12
N ASN A 147 13.52 -17.96 -1.04
CA ASN A 147 14.48 -17.72 -2.14
C ASN A 147 15.38 -16.50 -1.92
N TYR A 148 15.19 -15.71 -0.86
CA TYR A 148 16.16 -14.68 -0.48
C TYR A 148 17.11 -15.25 0.57
N LYS A 149 18.04 -16.09 0.11
CA LYS A 149 19.31 -16.19 0.81
C LYS A 149 19.96 -14.81 0.71
N PHE A 150 20.02 -14.07 1.81
CA PHE A 150 21.07 -13.09 1.97
C PHE A 150 22.38 -13.88 2.05
N GLU A 151 22.91 -14.28 0.90
CA GLU A 151 24.31 -14.63 0.81
C GLU A 151 25.05 -13.34 1.16
N LYS A 152 25.61 -13.30 2.37
CA LYS A 152 26.48 -12.23 2.79
C LYS A 152 27.54 -12.03 1.69
N PRO A 153 27.78 -10.81 1.19
CA PRO A 153 28.95 -10.57 0.38
C PRO A 153 30.19 -10.99 1.18
N ILE A 154 31.04 -11.78 0.53
CA ILE A 154 32.34 -12.26 1.04
C ILE A 154 33.24 -11.06 1.34
#